data_AF-A0A3D4GXV2-F1
#
_entry.id   AF-A0A3D4GXV2-F1
#
_cell.length_a   1.000
_cell.length_b   1.000
_cell.length_c   1.000
_cell.angle_alpha   90.00
_cell.angle_beta   90.00
_cell.angle_gamma   90.00
#
_symmetry.space_group_name_H-M   'P 1'
#
loop_
_entity.id
_entity.type
_entity.pdbx_description
1 polymer ?
#
loop_
_entity_poly.entity_id
_entity_poly.type
_entity_poly.pdbx_seq_one_letter_code
_entity_poly.pdbx_strand_id
1 'polypeptide(L)' 'MGYTDVVYLEGGTKAWSDAGLSFDRDRQLSKAEIQRYSRHLLVPEVGEKGQGKLLDAKVLMVGAGGLGSPAAYYLAAAGV' A
#
# COMPACT_ATOMS: atom_id res chain seq x y z
N MET A 1 -22.85 22.74 4.49
CA MET A 1 -21.97 21.78 3.80
C MET A 1 -20.64 22.49 3.57
N GLY A 2 -19.59 22.08 4.30
CA GLY A 2 -18.37 22.87 4.52
C GLY A 2 -17.29 22.74 3.44
N TYR A 3 -17.66 22.76 2.17
CA TYR A 3 -16.67 22.82 1.09
C TYR A 3 -16.32 24.29 0.84
N THR A 4 -15.13 24.71 1.25
CA THR A 4 -14.66 26.11 1.09
C THR A 4 -13.85 26.34 -0.18
N ASP A 5 -13.42 25.27 -0.86
CA ASP A 5 -12.59 25.36 -2.06
C ASP A 5 -12.98 24.24 -3.04
N VAL A 6 -13.91 24.55 -3.94
CA VAL A 6 -14.40 23.62 -4.96
C VAL A 6 -13.88 24.08 -6.31
N VAL A 7 -13.01 23.29 -6.91
CA VAL A 7 -12.48 23.53 -8.26
C VAL A 7 -13.13 22.57 -9.25
N TYR A 8 -13.72 23.13 -10.31
CA TYR A 8 -14.26 22.37 -11.43
C TYR A 8 -13.12 22.12 -12.43
N LEU A 9 -12.74 20.85 -12.61
CA LEU A 9 -11.74 20.49 -13.62
C LEU A 9 -12.43 20.00 -14.89
N GLU A 10 -12.34 20.81 -15.94
CA GLU A 10 -12.45 20.25 -17.27
C GLU A 10 -11.31 19.23 -17.48
N GLY A 11 -11.64 18.00 -17.86
CA GLY A 11 -10.67 16.92 -18.07
C GLY A 11 -10.50 15.92 -16.92
N GLY A 12 -11.22 16.10 -15.80
CA GLY A 12 -11.35 15.08 -14.74
C GLY A 12 -10.05 14.72 -14.01
N THR A 13 -9.96 13.48 -13.51
CA THR A 13 -8.83 13.00 -12.67
C THR A 13 -7.48 12.99 -13.41
N LYS A 14 -7.50 12.92 -14.74
CA LYS A 14 -6.30 12.96 -15.57
C LYS A 14 -5.69 14.36 -15.58
N ALA A 15 -6.51 15.38 -15.83
CA ALA A 15 -6.07 16.79 -15.76
C ALA A 15 -5.55 17.16 -14.35
N TRP A 16 -6.16 16.62 -13.30
CA TRP A 16 -5.70 16.80 -11.91
C TRP A 16 -4.29 16.21 -11.67
N SER A 17 -4.06 14.99 -12.17
CA SER A 17 -2.75 14.33 -12.11
C SER A 17 -1.71 15.07 -12.93
N ASP A 18 -2.07 15.54 -14.13
CA ASP A 18 -1.17 16.26 -15.04
C ASP A 18 -0.81 17.66 -14.50
N ALA A 19 -1.69 18.26 -13.70
CA ALA A 19 -1.45 19.51 -12.97
C ALA A 19 -0.52 19.35 -11.74
N GLY A 20 -0.05 18.12 -11.45
CA GLY A 20 0.85 17.84 -10.33
C GLY A 20 0.19 17.95 -8.95
N LEU A 21 -1.14 18.03 -8.89
CA LEU A 21 -1.88 18.05 -7.64
C LEU A 21 -1.83 16.66 -7.00
N SER A 22 -1.57 16.61 -5.69
CA SER A 22 -1.52 15.34 -4.97
C SER A 22 -2.90 14.71 -4.86
N PHE A 23 -2.98 13.41 -5.08
CA PHE A 23 -4.15 12.60 -4.76
C PHE A 23 -3.65 11.23 -4.30
N ASP A 24 -4.37 10.64 -3.36
CA ASP A 24 -3.99 9.37 -2.73
C ASP A 24 -4.16 8.23 -3.76
N ARG A 25 -3.06 7.77 -4.37
CA ARG A 25 -3.03 6.53 -5.15
C ARG A 25 -2.50 5.42 -4.26
N ASP A 26 -3.24 4.33 -4.18
CA ASP A 26 -2.71 3.09 -3.63
C ASP A 26 -1.51 2.61 -4.48
N ARG A 27 -0.50 2.02 -3.82
CA ARG A 27 0.68 1.47 -4.49
C ARG A 27 0.26 0.46 -5.56
N GLN A 28 0.81 0.61 -6.76
CA GLN A 28 0.60 -0.34 -7.85
C GLN A 28 1.59 -1.51 -7.72
N LEU A 29 1.08 -2.74 -7.67
CA LEU A 29 1.90 -3.93 -7.56
C LEU A 29 2.49 -4.33 -8.91
N SER A 30 3.78 -4.69 -8.92
CA SER A 30 4.42 -5.31 -10.07
C SER A 30 3.90 -6.73 -10.31
N LYS A 31 4.10 -7.26 -11.52
CA LYS A 31 3.71 -8.65 -11.84
C LYS A 31 4.34 -9.68 -10.90
N ALA A 32 5.59 -9.46 -10.49
CA ALA A 32 6.31 -10.34 -9.58
C ALA A 32 5.71 -10.31 -8.16
N GLU A 33 5.30 -9.12 -7.68
CA GLU A 33 4.62 -8.97 -6.39
C GLU A 33 3.23 -9.60 -6.41
N ILE A 34 2.45 -9.39 -7.48
CA ILE A 34 1.14 -10.04 -7.65
C ILE A 34 1.30 -11.56 -7.61
N GLN A 35 2.30 -12.11 -8.30
CA GLN A 35 2.57 -13.55 -8.28
C GLN A 35 2.93 -14.03 -6.88
N ARG A 36 3.88 -13.36 -6.21
CA ARG A 36 4.39 -13.72 -4.88
C ARG A 36 3.30 -13.64 -3.80
N TYR A 37 2.47 -12.60 -3.84
CA TYR A 37 1.45 -12.31 -2.82
C TYR A 37 0.04 -12.72 -3.24
N SER A 38 -0.13 -13.44 -4.35
CA SER A 38 -1.42 -13.85 -4.91
C SER A 38 -2.40 -14.41 -3.88
N ARG A 39 -1.93 -15.22 -2.92
CA ARG A 39 -2.76 -15.77 -1.84
C ARG A 39 -3.15 -14.75 -0.77
N HIS A 40 -2.30 -13.77 -0.49
CA HIS A 40 -2.62 -12.68 0.44
C HIS A 40 -3.67 -11.74 -0.17
N LEU A 41 -3.61 -11.51 -1.49
CA LEU A 41 -4.57 -10.67 -2.21
C LEU A 41 -6.01 -11.21 -2.15
N LEU A 42 -6.18 -12.52 -1.92
CA LEU A 42 -7.49 -13.14 -1.78
C LEU A 42 -8.14 -12.89 -0.41
N VAL A 43 -7.38 -12.44 0.58
CA VAL A 43 -7.90 -12.11 1.91
C VAL A 43 -8.64 -10.76 1.81
N PRO A 44 -9.96 -10.71 2.03
CA PRO A 44 -10.76 -9.50 1.81
C PRO A 44 -10.26 -8.26 2.56
N GLU A 45 -9.73 -8.46 3.76
CA GLU A 45 -9.20 -7.40 4.63
C GLU A 45 -7.83 -6.89 4.19
N VAL A 46 -7.11 -7.64 3.35
CA VAL A 46 -5.80 -7.26 2.81
C VAL A 46 -5.99 -6.70 1.41
N GLY A 47 -6.37 -7.53 0.44
CA GLY A 47 -6.46 -7.13 -0.97
C GLY A 47 -5.17 -6.47 -1.50
N GLU A 48 -5.28 -5.81 -2.66
CA GLU A 48 -4.14 -5.08 -3.24
C GLU A 48 -3.72 -3.87 -2.40
N LYS A 49 -4.70 -3.12 -1.87
CA LYS A 49 -4.47 -1.94 -1.03
C LYS A 49 -3.70 -2.27 0.25
N GLY A 50 -4.11 -3.31 0.97
CA GLY A 50 -3.44 -3.74 2.20
C GLY A 50 -2.06 -4.34 1.93
N GLN A 51 -1.91 -5.12 0.84
CA GLN A 51 -0.60 -5.63 0.45
C GLN A 51 0.37 -4.50 0.05
N GLY A 52 -0.12 -3.47 -0.66
CA GLY A 52 0.64 -2.26 -0.95
C GLY A 52 1.12 -1.55 0.31
N LYS A 53 0.23 -1.39 1.31
CA LYS A 53 0.58 -0.83 2.62
C LYS A 53 1.64 -1.64 3.36
N LEU A 54 1.59 -2.97 3.31
CA LEU A 54 2.62 -3.83 3.90
C LEU A 54 3.97 -3.60 3.22
N LEU A 55 4.00 -3.53 1.89
CA LEU A 55 5.23 -3.31 1.11
C LEU A 55 5.84 -1.91 1.27
N ASP A 56 5.04 -0.93 1.69
CA ASP A 56 5.51 0.43 2.02
C ASP A 56 5.81 0.60 3.52
N ALA A 57 5.47 -0.39 4.35
CA ALA A 57 5.66 -0.34 5.79
C ALA A 57 7.14 -0.43 6.16
N LYS A 58 7.48 0.10 7.34
CA LYS A 58 8.81 -0.03 7.94
C LYS A 58 8.62 -0.43 9.39
N VAL A 59 9.22 -1.54 9.78
CA VAL A 59 9.12 -2.06 11.15
C VAL A 59 10.50 -2.10 11.79
N LEU A 60 10.61 -1.50 12.97
CA LEU A 60 11.77 -1.63 13.84
C LEU A 60 11.55 -2.83 14.77
N MET A 61 12.48 -3.79 14.75
CA MET A 61 12.46 -4.94 15.65
C MET A 61 13.63 -4.86 16.65
N VAL A 62 13.30 -4.93 17.94
CA VAL A 62 14.30 -4.95 19.02
C VAL A 62 14.43 -6.37 19.56
N GLY A 63 15.53 -7.03 19.15
CA GLY A 63 15.86 -8.39 19.55
C GLY A 63 15.52 -9.43 18.47
N ALA A 64 16.50 -10.26 18.15
CA ALA A 64 16.42 -11.35 17.17
C ALA A 64 16.62 -12.73 17.84
N GLY A 65 16.01 -12.91 19.02
CA GLY A 65 16.01 -14.16 19.77
C GLY A 65 14.78 -15.02 19.47
N GLY A 66 14.39 -15.90 20.41
CA GLY A 66 13.29 -16.87 20.19
C GLY A 66 11.93 -16.26 19.79
N LEU A 67 11.65 -15.02 20.19
CA LEU A 67 10.44 -14.29 19.78
C LEU A 67 10.64 -13.47 18.50
N GLY A 68 11.82 -12.85 18.34
CA GLY A 68 12.13 -11.99 17.20
C GLY A 68 12.26 -12.77 15.90
N SER A 69 12.90 -13.94 15.93
CA SER A 69 13.12 -14.77 14.75
C SER A 69 11.84 -15.17 14.01
N PRO A 70 10.80 -15.75 14.67
CA PRO A 70 9.56 -16.06 13.99
C PRO A 70 8.79 -14.81 13.57
N ALA A 71 8.81 -13.74 14.36
CA ALA A 71 8.16 -12.47 13.98
C ALA A 71 8.78 -11.88 12.71
N ALA A 72 10.11 -11.83 12.63
CA ALA A 72 10.84 -11.31 11.47
C ALA A 72 10.56 -12.15 10.22
N TYR A 73 10.50 -13.48 10.37
CA TYR A 73 10.18 -14.39 9.28
C TYR A 73 8.81 -14.08 8.67
N TYR A 74 7.77 -13.93 9.50
CA TYR A 74 6.42 -13.66 9.00
C TYR A 74 6.27 -12.24 8.44
N LEU A 75 6.94 -11.24 9.01
CA LEU A 75 6.96 -9.88 8.45
C LEU A 75 7.59 -9.87 7.06
N ALA A 76 8.75 -10.50 6.89
CA ALA A 76 9.41 -10.60 5.59
C ALA A 76 8.58 -11.43 4.58
N ALA A 77 7.92 -12.50 5.03
CA ALA A 77 7.02 -13.29 4.19
C ALA A 77 5.77 -12.49 3.76
N ALA A 78 5.23 -11.65 4.64
CA ALA A 78 4.12 -10.75 4.36
C ALA A 78 4.52 -9.60 3.41
N GLY A 79 5.83 -9.36 3.25
CA GLY A 79 6.36 -8.31 2.37
C GLY A 79 6.52 -6.97 3.07
N VAL A 80 6.72 -6.96 4.38
CA VAL A 80 7.17 -5.77 5.13
C VAL A 80 8.66 -5.53 4.88
#